data_AF-A0A848B734-F1
#
_entry.id   AF-A0A848B734-F1
#
_cell.length_a   1.000
_cell.length_b   1.000
_cell.length_c   1.000
_cell.angle_alpha   90.00
_cell.angle_beta   90.00
_cell.angle_gamma   90.00
#
_symmetry.space_group_name_H-M   'P 1'
#
loop_
_entity.id
_entity.type
_entity.pdbx_description
1 polymer ?
#
loop_
_entity_poly.entity_id
_entity_poly.type
_entity_poly.pdbx_seq_one_letter_code
_entity_poly.pdbx_strand_id
1 'polypeptide(L)'
;GILVGLAMTMTGFVTYRYRETRAMTLAQFFEMRYSRSFRVFAGLLSFLSGILNYALFPAIGGRFFLYYCGFPDSFHLFGLEWSTFGTLMALFLGVALVIVMTGGQLTTMITDCLQGIYSYFAYALLVGVIFYTFSFAQFKEVMFARPEGYSFINPFDTGMMTDFNIFYVLIG
;
A
#
# COMPACT_ATOMS: atom_id res chain seq x y z
N GLY A 1 -0.69 2.07 -11.63
CA GLY A 1 -0.09 3.17 -10.84
C GLY A 1 1.39 3.41 -11.12
N ILE A 2 2.25 2.41 -10.87
CA ILE A 2 3.71 2.50 -11.07
C ILE A 2 4.06 2.78 -12.54
N LEU A 3 3.37 2.13 -13.49
CA LEU A 3 3.56 2.33 -14.92
C LEU A 3 3.26 3.77 -15.38
N VAL A 4 2.18 4.36 -14.84
CA VAL A 4 1.79 5.75 -15.13
C VAL A 4 2.78 6.73 -14.52
N GLY A 5 3.24 6.49 -13.29
CA GLY A 5 4.27 7.30 -12.65
C GLY A 5 5.62 7.24 -13.39
N LEU A 6 6.00 6.06 -13.87
CA LEU A 6 7.20 5.86 -14.69
C LEU A 6 7.08 6.58 -16.04
N ALA A 7 5.94 6.43 -16.74
CA ALA A 7 5.69 7.13 -18.00
C ALA A 7 5.73 8.66 -17.82
N MET A 8 5.13 9.18 -16.76
CA MET A 8 5.15 10.62 -16.45
C MET A 8 6.53 11.12 -16.04
N THR A 9 7.34 10.28 -15.39
CA THR A 9 8.72 10.61 -15.01
C THR A 9 9.65 10.59 -16.22
N MET A 10 9.52 9.59 -17.10
CA MET A 10 10.33 9.46 -18.32
C MET A 10 9.99 10.53 -19.36
N THR A 11 8.71 10.89 -19.52
CA THR A 11 8.31 11.97 -20.43
C THR A 11 8.60 13.37 -19.88
N GLY A 12 8.87 13.48 -18.58
CA GLY A 12 9.17 14.76 -17.89
C GLY A 12 8.03 15.76 -17.88
N PHE A 13 6.85 15.41 -18.42
CA PHE A 13 5.77 16.34 -18.74
C PHE A 13 5.25 17.10 -17.51
N VAL A 14 5.22 16.45 -16.35
CA VAL A 14 4.73 17.03 -15.08
C VAL A 14 5.86 17.27 -14.09
N THR A 15 6.76 16.31 -13.90
CA THR A 15 7.82 16.37 -12.88
C THR A 15 8.82 17.50 -13.13
N TYR A 16 9.20 17.75 -14.38
CA TYR A 16 10.14 18.83 -14.71
C TYR A 16 9.53 20.22 -14.42
N ARG A 17 8.32 20.46 -14.92
CA ARG A 17 7.59 21.74 -14.69
C ARG A 17 7.18 21.96 -13.23
N TYR A 18 6.89 20.89 -12.50
CA TYR A 18 6.63 20.97 -11.07
C TYR A 18 7.86 21.46 -10.29
N ARG A 19 9.06 21.03 -10.69
CA ARG A 19 10.32 21.49 -10.07
C ARG A 19 10.65 22.94 -10.42
N GLU A 20 10.42 23.36 -11.67
CA GLU A 20 10.67 24.75 -12.11
C GLU A 20 9.81 25.77 -11.35
N THR A 21 8.55 25.42 -11.06
CA THR A 21 7.60 26.29 -10.36
C THR A 21 7.85 26.39 -8.85
N ARG A 22 8.72 25.54 -8.28
CA ARG A 22 9.01 25.44 -6.83
C ARG A 22 7.75 25.41 -5.96
N ALA A 23 6.68 24.81 -6.47
CA ALA A 23 5.44 24.64 -5.72
C ALA A 23 5.68 23.67 -4.55
N MET A 24 5.13 23.99 -3.38
CA MET A 24 5.28 23.17 -2.18
C MET A 24 4.39 21.92 -2.23
N THR A 25 3.26 22.00 -2.96
CA THR A 25 2.31 20.89 -3.13
C THR A 25 1.83 20.78 -4.58
N LEU A 26 1.44 19.57 -5.00
CA LEU A 26 0.85 19.34 -6.32
C LEU A 26 -0.44 20.16 -6.53
N ALA A 27 -1.23 20.35 -5.47
CA ALA A 27 -2.42 21.19 -5.51
C ALA A 27 -2.09 22.68 -5.78
N GLN A 28 -0.95 23.17 -5.28
CA GLN A 28 -0.47 24.53 -5.56
C GLN A 28 0.06 24.67 -7.00
N PHE A 29 0.73 23.64 -7.53
CA PHE A 29 1.11 23.62 -8.95
C PHE A 29 -0.11 23.72 -9.87
N PHE A 30 -1.17 23.01 -9.52
CA PHE A 30 -2.45 23.07 -10.21
C PHE A 30 -3.15 24.44 -10.06
N GLU A 31 -2.98 25.13 -8.94
CA GLU A 31 -3.44 26.52 -8.77
C GLU A 31 -2.74 27.46 -9.75
N MET A 32 -1.41 27.40 -9.83
CA MET A 32 -0.61 28.29 -10.69
C MET A 32 -0.92 28.09 -12.17
N ARG A 33 -1.34 26.88 -12.57
CA ARG A 33 -1.60 26.54 -13.97
C ARG A 33 -3.04 26.75 -14.42
N TYR A 34 -4.02 26.52 -13.54
CA TYR A 34 -5.44 26.49 -13.89
C TYR A 34 -6.27 27.51 -13.11
N SER A 35 -6.59 27.26 -11.84
CA SER A 35 -7.45 28.15 -11.03
C SER A 35 -7.47 27.79 -9.55
N ARG A 36 -7.96 28.71 -8.71
CA ARG A 36 -8.18 28.47 -7.27
C ARG A 36 -9.20 27.36 -6.99
N SER A 37 -10.26 27.24 -7.77
CA SER A 37 -11.26 26.17 -7.59
C SER A 37 -10.64 24.79 -7.81
N PHE A 38 -9.70 24.68 -8.76
CA PHE A 38 -9.00 23.43 -9.03
C PHE A 38 -8.03 23.03 -7.91
N ARG A 39 -7.43 23.99 -7.20
CA ARG A 39 -6.64 23.72 -5.98
C ARG A 39 -7.47 23.06 -4.88
N VAL A 40 -8.67 23.59 -4.62
CA VAL A 40 -9.55 23.05 -3.57
C VAL A 40 -9.97 21.62 -3.92
N PHE A 41 -10.33 21.36 -5.18
CA PHE A 41 -10.68 20.02 -5.64
C PHE A 41 -9.52 19.02 -5.51
N ALA A 42 -8.34 19.37 -6.04
CA ALA A 42 -7.16 18.50 -5.98
C ALA A 42 -6.67 18.27 -4.54
N GLY A 43 -6.75 19.29 -3.69
CA GLY A 43 -6.43 19.20 -2.27
C GLY A 43 -7.40 18.28 -1.52
N LEU A 44 -8.71 18.44 -1.73
CA LEU A 44 -9.74 17.58 -1.13
C LEU A 44 -9.59 16.12 -1.59
N LEU A 45 -9.35 15.90 -2.88
CA LEU A 45 -9.15 14.55 -3.43
C LEU A 45 -7.91 13.88 -2.81
N SER A 46 -6.81 14.62 -2.69
CA SER A 46 -5.58 14.12 -2.05
C SER A 46 -5.79 13.81 -0.57
N PHE A 47 -6.56 14.64 0.13
CA PHE A 47 -6.90 14.44 1.53
C PHE A 47 -7.77 13.21 1.75
N LEU A 48 -8.85 13.05 0.97
CA LEU A 48 -9.73 11.87 1.05
C LEU A 48 -8.98 10.58 0.73
N SER A 49 -8.15 10.60 -0.32
CA SER A 49 -7.27 9.48 -0.66
C SER A 49 -6.30 9.15 0.48
N GLY A 50 -5.71 10.18 1.10
CA GLY A 50 -4.84 10.03 2.27
C GLY A 50 -5.54 9.37 3.46
N ILE A 51 -6.75 9.80 3.82
CA ILE A 51 -7.53 9.20 4.92
C ILE A 51 -7.78 7.71 4.66
N LEU A 52 -8.24 7.37 3.45
CA LEU A 52 -8.50 5.97 3.08
C LEU A 52 -7.23 5.13 3.20
N ASN A 53 -6.10 5.68 2.77
CA ASN A 53 -4.81 5.00 2.84
C ASN A 53 -4.38 4.73 4.29
N TYR A 54 -4.52 5.73 5.17
CA TYR A 54 -4.21 5.60 6.60
C TYR A 54 -5.20 4.71 7.36
N ALA A 55 -6.41 4.47 6.85
CA ALA A 55 -7.34 3.50 7.42
C ALA A 55 -7.02 2.06 6.97
N LEU A 56 -6.69 1.87 5.70
CA LEU A 56 -6.54 0.55 5.10
C LEU A 56 -5.27 -0.16 5.54
N PHE A 57 -4.11 0.52 5.55
CA PHE A 57 -2.84 -0.13 5.93
C PHE A 57 -2.83 -0.67 7.36
N PRO A 58 -3.25 0.11 8.38
CA PRO A 58 -3.27 -0.37 9.76
C PRO A 58 -4.38 -1.39 10.00
N ALA A 59 -5.48 -1.35 9.25
CA ALA A 59 -6.52 -2.38 9.31
C ALA A 59 -6.01 -3.75 8.82
N ILE A 60 -5.27 -3.79 7.71
CA ILE A 60 -4.65 -5.03 7.22
C ILE A 60 -3.59 -5.53 8.23
N GLY A 61 -2.73 -4.63 8.70
CA GLY A 61 -1.72 -4.96 9.72
C GLY A 61 -2.35 -5.49 11.01
N GLY A 62 -3.39 -4.84 11.53
CA GLY A 62 -4.10 -5.24 12.73
C GLY A 62 -4.72 -6.63 12.62
N ARG A 63 -5.34 -6.94 11.47
CA ARG A 63 -5.85 -8.31 11.21
C ARG A 63 -4.73 -9.34 11.16
N PHE A 64 -3.62 -9.02 10.51
CA PHE A 64 -2.47 -9.93 10.48
C PHE A 64 -1.97 -10.26 11.89
N PHE A 65 -1.80 -9.26 12.76
CA PHE A 65 -1.39 -9.47 14.14
C PHE A 65 -2.44 -10.23 14.97
N LEU A 66 -3.73 -9.91 14.80
CA LEU A 66 -4.81 -10.59 15.53
C LEU A 66 -4.82 -12.09 15.21
N TYR A 67 -4.80 -12.46 13.91
CA TYR A 67 -4.82 -13.85 13.49
C TYR A 67 -3.52 -14.60 13.77
N TYR A 68 -2.36 -13.97 13.57
CA TYR A 68 -1.07 -14.63 13.73
C TYR A 68 -0.64 -14.78 15.19
N CYS A 69 -0.91 -13.78 16.03
CA CYS A 69 -0.65 -13.86 17.46
C CYS A 69 -1.79 -14.55 18.24
N GLY A 70 -2.92 -14.83 17.61
CA GLY A 70 -4.07 -15.49 18.22
C GLY A 70 -4.73 -14.66 19.33
N PHE A 71 -4.75 -13.33 19.18
CA PHE A 71 -5.39 -12.48 20.17
C PHE A 71 -6.92 -12.68 20.17
N PRO A 72 -7.58 -12.64 21.35
CA PRO A 72 -9.04 -12.69 21.41
C PRO A 72 -9.66 -11.47 20.71
N ASP A 73 -10.79 -11.64 20.03
CA ASP A 73 -11.46 -10.58 19.26
C ASP A 73 -11.92 -9.40 20.12
N SER A 74 -12.22 -9.67 21.39
CA SER A 74 -12.58 -8.68 22.40
C SER A 74 -11.82 -8.91 23.71
N PHE A 75 -11.47 -7.82 24.37
CA PHE A 75 -10.98 -7.84 25.75
C PHE A 75 -11.87 -6.98 26.62
N HIS A 76 -12.06 -7.41 27.86
CA HIS A 76 -12.75 -6.62 28.87
C HIS A 76 -11.72 -5.77 29.61
N LEU A 77 -11.80 -4.45 29.45
CA LEU A 77 -11.06 -3.48 30.26
C LEU A 77 -12.06 -2.51 30.90
N PHE A 78 -11.95 -2.30 32.21
CA PHE A 78 -12.81 -1.39 32.97
C PHE A 78 -14.33 -1.70 32.90
N GLY A 79 -14.71 -2.95 32.64
CA GLY A 79 -16.12 -3.36 32.55
C GLY A 79 -16.80 -3.03 31.22
N LEU A 80 -16.07 -2.51 30.24
CA LEU A 80 -16.53 -2.34 28.86
C LEU A 80 -15.88 -3.42 27.97
N GLU A 81 -16.61 -3.88 26.96
CA GLU A 81 -16.05 -4.71 25.89
C GLU A 81 -15.34 -3.83 24.86
N TRP A 82 -14.03 -4.03 24.73
CA TRP A 82 -13.22 -3.34 23.73
C TRP A 82 -12.82 -4.33 22.64
N SER A 83 -12.93 -3.88 21.38
CA SER A 83 -12.44 -4.67 20.26
C SER A 83 -10.91 -4.57 20.17
N THR A 84 -10.24 -5.72 20.27
CA THR A 84 -8.78 -5.84 20.16
C THR A 84 -8.28 -5.31 18.82
N PHE A 85 -9.07 -5.48 17.76
CA PHE A 85 -8.78 -4.94 16.44
C PHE A 85 -8.72 -3.39 16.44
N GLY A 86 -9.74 -2.75 17.01
CA GLY A 86 -9.80 -1.28 17.07
C GLY A 86 -8.66 -0.68 17.89
N THR A 87 -8.26 -1.34 18.98
CA THR A 87 -7.14 -0.88 19.81
C THR A 87 -5.78 -1.08 19.17
N LEU A 88 -5.57 -2.19 18.44
CA LEU A 88 -4.35 -2.41 17.65
C LEU A 88 -4.21 -1.33 16.57
N MET A 89 -5.31 -1.04 15.86
CA MET A 89 -5.33 0.00 14.85
C MET A 89 -5.03 1.38 15.46
N ALA A 90 -5.68 1.72 16.58
CA ALA A 90 -5.44 2.97 17.30
C ALA A 90 -4.00 3.07 17.83
N LEU A 91 -3.41 1.96 18.28
CA LEU A 91 -2.02 1.91 18.73
C LEU A 91 -1.05 2.15 17.57
N PHE A 92 -1.25 1.51 16.42
CA PHE A 92 -0.40 1.73 15.24
C PHE A 92 -0.49 3.18 14.73
N LEU A 93 -1.69 3.74 14.62
CA LEU A 93 -1.85 5.15 14.26
C LEU A 93 -1.26 6.08 15.33
N GLY A 94 -1.44 5.75 16.61
CA GLY A 94 -0.94 6.55 17.73
C GLY A 94 0.58 6.63 17.73
N VAL A 95 1.27 5.50 17.55
CA VAL A 95 2.73 5.46 17.41
C VAL A 95 3.19 6.25 16.19
N ALA A 96 2.53 6.07 15.04
CA ALA A 96 2.85 6.83 13.83
C ALA A 96 2.67 8.34 14.03
N LEU A 97 1.58 8.77 14.69
CA LEU A 97 1.33 10.17 15.02
C LEU A 97 2.40 10.74 15.95
N VAL A 98 2.80 10.02 16.99
CA VAL A 98 3.86 10.48 17.90
C VAL A 98 5.18 10.68 17.15
N ILE A 99 5.54 9.75 16.26
CA ILE A 99 6.76 9.87 15.45
C ILE A 99 6.68 11.08 14.52
N VAL A 100 5.55 11.29 13.84
CA VAL A 100 5.35 12.42 12.92
C VAL A 100 5.39 13.75 13.68
N MET A 101 4.70 13.85 14.82
CA MET A 101 4.62 15.06 15.62
C MET A 101 5.97 15.45 16.24
N THR A 102 6.78 14.49 16.63
CA THR A 102 8.10 14.75 17.23
C THR A 102 9.18 15.00 16.19
N GLY A 103 9.14 14.32 15.05
CA GLY A 103 10.22 14.32 14.07
C GLY A 103 9.99 15.18 12.82
N GLY A 104 8.76 15.59 12.53
CA GLY A 104 8.42 16.31 11.30
C GLY A 104 8.69 15.51 10.01
N GLN A 105 8.61 16.18 8.86
CA GLN A 105 8.69 15.53 7.54
C GLN A 105 10.05 14.87 7.24
N LEU A 106 11.14 15.39 7.80
CA LEU A 106 12.47 14.82 7.59
C LEU A 106 12.59 13.47 8.29
N THR A 107 12.13 13.37 9.55
CA THR A 107 12.19 12.12 10.30
C THR A 107 11.31 11.05 9.66
N THR A 108 10.10 11.42 9.20
CA THR A 108 9.22 10.47 8.49
C THR A 108 9.87 9.95 7.20
N MET A 109 10.57 10.80 6.46
CA MET A 109 11.29 10.36 5.26
C MET A 109 12.42 9.37 5.59
N ILE A 110 13.13 9.58 6.70
CA ILE A 110 14.19 8.67 7.15
C ILE A 110 13.60 7.33 7.62
N THR A 111 12.52 7.36 8.41
CA THR A 111 11.86 6.13 8.89
C THR A 111 11.32 5.31 7.73
N ASP A 112 10.74 5.96 6.72
CA ASP A 112 10.24 5.29 5.51
C ASP A 112 11.38 4.66 4.71
N CYS A 113 12.54 5.33 4.63
CA CYS A 113 13.73 4.79 3.96
C CYS A 113 14.26 3.54 4.67
N LEU A 114 14.41 3.61 6.00
CA LEU A 114 14.88 2.49 6.82
C LEU A 114 13.90 1.31 6.78
N GLN A 115 12.60 1.59 6.87
CA GLN A 115 11.56 0.57 6.73
C GLN A 115 11.63 -0.08 5.34
N GLY A 116 11.81 0.71 4.28
CA GLY A 116 11.98 0.19 2.93
C GLY A 116 13.17 -0.75 2.78
N ILE A 117 14.35 -0.34 3.28
CA ILE A 117 15.57 -1.17 3.25
C ILE A 117 15.35 -2.48 4.01
N TYR A 118 14.75 -2.41 5.21
CA TYR A 118 14.44 -3.59 6.00
C TYR A 118 13.43 -4.51 5.31
N SER A 119 12.37 -3.95 4.71
CA SER A 119 11.35 -4.71 3.98
C SER A 119 11.95 -5.46 2.79
N TYR A 120 12.88 -4.87 2.04
CA TYR A 120 13.58 -5.59 0.97
C TYR A 120 14.32 -6.82 1.47
N PHE A 121 15.04 -6.70 2.58
CA PHE A 121 15.73 -7.85 3.18
C PHE A 121 14.75 -8.92 3.67
N ALA A 122 13.67 -8.52 4.35
CA ALA A 122 12.63 -9.42 4.82
C ALA A 122 11.94 -10.18 3.66
N TYR A 123 11.63 -9.49 2.55
CA TYR A 123 11.05 -10.12 1.37
C TYR A 123 12.02 -11.07 0.68
N ALA A 124 13.30 -10.70 0.56
CA ALA A 124 14.32 -11.58 0.01
C ALA A 124 14.48 -12.87 0.83
N LEU A 125 14.50 -12.75 2.16
CA LEU A 125 14.54 -13.90 3.06
C LEU A 125 13.29 -14.78 2.90
N LEU A 126 12.10 -14.18 2.87
CA LEU A 126 10.84 -14.90 2.70
C LEU A 126 10.82 -15.68 1.38
N VAL A 127 11.22 -15.04 0.27
CA VAL A 127 11.36 -15.69 -1.04
C VAL A 127 12.37 -16.84 -0.98
N GLY A 128 13.53 -16.64 -0.32
CA GLY A 128 14.53 -17.69 -0.11
C GLY A 128 13.98 -18.90 0.65
N VAL A 129 13.21 -18.67 1.72
CA VAL A 129 12.55 -19.72 2.49
C VAL A 129 11.53 -20.48 1.63
N ILE A 130 10.71 -19.77 0.84
CA ILE A 130 9.76 -20.41 -0.08
C ILE A 130 10.48 -21.31 -1.07
N PHE A 131 11.57 -20.85 -1.68
CA PHE A 131 12.35 -21.67 -2.62
C PHE A 131 13.05 -22.87 -1.95
N TYR A 132 13.37 -22.79 -0.65
CA TYR A 132 13.93 -23.92 0.09
C TYR A 132 12.86 -24.93 0.50
N THR A 133 11.68 -24.48 0.94
CA THR A 133 10.58 -25.34 1.41
C THR A 133 9.83 -26.02 0.27
N PHE A 134 9.70 -25.37 -0.89
CA PHE A 134 8.95 -25.89 -2.03
C PHE A 134 9.87 -26.28 -3.18
N SER A 135 9.70 -27.50 -3.69
CA SER A 135 10.44 -27.92 -4.89
C SER A 135 9.84 -27.30 -6.16
N PHE A 136 10.68 -27.03 -7.16
CA PHE A 136 10.23 -26.55 -8.47
C PHE A 136 9.19 -27.48 -9.13
N ALA A 137 9.25 -28.78 -8.84
CA ALA A 137 8.27 -29.75 -9.33
C ALA A 137 6.88 -29.52 -8.74
N GLN A 138 6.77 -29.28 -7.41
CA GLN A 138 5.51 -28.95 -6.75
C GLN A 138 4.95 -27.61 -7.22
N PHE A 139 5.83 -26.63 -7.46
CA PHE A 139 5.42 -25.33 -8.03
C PHE A 139 4.77 -25.51 -9.41
N LYS A 140 5.40 -26.32 -10.27
CA LYS A 140 4.87 -26.64 -11.59
C LYS A 140 3.54 -27.39 -11.48
N GLU A 141 3.49 -28.45 -10.68
CA GLU A 141 2.28 -29.27 -10.53
C GLU A 141 1.07 -28.44 -10.07
N VAL A 142 1.23 -27.57 -9.07
CA VAL A 142 0.15 -26.69 -8.58
C VAL A 142 -0.26 -25.63 -9.63
N MET A 143 0.69 -25.09 -10.39
CA MET A 143 0.40 -24.13 -11.46
C MET A 143 -0.36 -24.76 -12.63
N PHE A 144 -0.12 -26.04 -12.93
CA PHE A 144 -0.77 -26.78 -14.02
C PHE A 144 -2.02 -27.56 -13.60
N ALA A 145 -2.23 -27.84 -12.31
CA ALA A 145 -3.38 -28.59 -11.79
C ALA A 145 -4.67 -27.76 -11.63
N ARG A 146 -4.75 -26.57 -12.24
CA ARG A 146 -5.94 -25.71 -12.16
C ARG A 146 -6.93 -25.96 -13.31
N PRO A 147 -8.25 -25.88 -13.06
CA PRO A 147 -9.26 -26.00 -14.11
C PRO A 147 -9.09 -24.92 -15.19
N GLU A 148 -9.55 -25.21 -16.41
CA GLU A 148 -9.62 -24.25 -17.52
C GLU A 148 -10.37 -22.96 -17.07
N GLY A 149 -9.83 -21.78 -17.37
CA GLY A 149 -10.36 -20.48 -16.92
C GLY A 149 -9.73 -19.87 -15.66
N TYR A 150 -8.86 -20.60 -14.96
CA TYR A 150 -8.09 -20.15 -13.77
C TYR A 150 -6.58 -20.35 -13.95
N SER A 151 -6.07 -20.14 -15.17
CA SER A 151 -4.66 -20.40 -15.48
C SER A 151 -3.76 -19.29 -14.94
N PHE A 152 -2.81 -19.62 -14.06
CA PHE A 152 -1.78 -18.67 -13.59
C PHE A 152 -0.66 -18.43 -14.62
N ILE A 153 -0.64 -19.21 -15.70
CA ILE A 153 0.41 -19.18 -16.73
C ILE A 153 -0.09 -18.47 -18.00
N ASN A 154 -1.33 -18.74 -18.41
CA ASN A 154 -1.89 -18.16 -19.62
C ASN A 154 -2.72 -16.90 -19.29
N PRO A 155 -2.23 -15.69 -19.60
CA PRO A 155 -2.93 -14.44 -19.28
C PRO A 155 -4.25 -14.27 -20.06
N PHE A 156 -4.49 -15.05 -21.11
CA PHE A 156 -5.73 -15.03 -21.88
C PHE A 156 -6.81 -15.99 -21.36
N ASP A 157 -6.46 -16.88 -20.42
CA ASP A 157 -7.38 -17.86 -19.80
C ASP A 157 -7.59 -17.57 -18.30
N THR A 158 -7.85 -16.30 -18.02
CA THR A 158 -7.95 -15.72 -16.67
C THR A 158 -9.34 -15.08 -16.43
N GLY A 159 -10.28 -15.28 -17.36
CA GLY A 159 -11.57 -14.58 -17.40
C GLY A 159 -12.48 -14.80 -16.19
N MET A 160 -12.33 -15.92 -15.46
CA MET A 160 -13.16 -16.28 -14.29
C MET A 160 -12.45 -16.03 -12.96
N MET A 161 -11.22 -15.50 -12.95
CA MET A 161 -10.55 -15.13 -11.70
C MET A 161 -11.14 -13.86 -11.12
N THR A 162 -11.56 -13.92 -9.84
CA THR A 162 -12.12 -12.77 -9.09
C THR A 162 -11.09 -11.72 -8.71
N ASP A 163 -9.82 -12.09 -8.50
CA ASP A 163 -8.82 -11.19 -7.93
C ASP A 163 -7.77 -10.70 -8.95
N PHE A 164 -7.15 -11.60 -9.73
CA PHE A 164 -6.08 -11.28 -10.69
C PHE A 164 -6.55 -11.36 -12.14
N ASN A 165 -7.66 -10.70 -12.49
CA ASN A 165 -8.19 -10.69 -13.86
C ASN A 165 -7.32 -9.85 -14.83
N ILE A 166 -7.50 -9.96 -16.14
CA ILE A 166 -6.89 -9.09 -17.16
C ILE A 166 -7.14 -7.60 -16.82
N PHE A 167 -8.31 -7.28 -16.26
CA PHE A 167 -8.61 -5.94 -15.76
C PHE A 167 -7.69 -5.48 -14.62
N TYR A 168 -7.28 -6.36 -13.71
CA TYR A 168 -6.31 -6.04 -12.67
C TYR A 168 -4.94 -5.70 -13.26
N VAL A 169 -4.49 -6.45 -14.29
CA VAL A 169 -3.25 -6.18 -15.01
C VAL A 169 -3.32 -4.85 -15.78
N LEU A 170 -4.48 -4.50 -16.33
CA LEU A 170 -4.68 -3.29 -17.12
C LEU A 170 -4.85 -2.03 -16.26
N ILE A 171 -5.31 -2.17 -15.01
CA ILE A 171 -5.41 -1.10 -14.01
C ILE A 171 -4.06 -0.87 -13.27
N GLY A 172 -3.17 -1.87 -13.26
CA GLY A 172 -1.86 -1.91 -12.58
C GLY A 172 -0.85 -0.84 -12.97
#